data_AF-A0A8X6YIE8-F1
#
_entry.id   AF-A0A8X6YIE8-F1
#
_cell.length_a   1.000
_cell.length_b   1.000
_cell.length_c   1.000
_cell.angle_alpha   90.00
_cell.angle_beta   90.00
_cell.angle_gamma   90.00
#
_symmetry.space_group_name_H-M   'P 1'
#
loop_
_entity.id
_entity.type
_entity.pdbx_description
1 polymer ?
#
loop_
_entity_poly.entity_id
_entity_poly.type
_entity_poly.pdbx_seq_one_letter_code
_entity_poly.pdbx_strand_id
1 'polypeptide(L)'
;MIAQYNIIQGESLKIKEKRKSKISYLAEELSKQLDDFNTLHEQVDNAKITFRNKITKKEEQKAELIELTSKIKGFQEALKKKENSVTEIKAQISKNAEQYEAINNELSSLDHKMESTKLEINRMEFLKRKTLEEVERISSEENKKFEILKRSYPDTYQAVCWLQEHQNSFRAPISMPALISIQVTDEENRKFLENAIPKRDLLMFVCEDKQDLERFMNVMKRDKKLSVNVTMVQMKI
;
A
#
# COMPACT_ATOMS: atom_id res chain seq x y z
N MET A 1 -36.34 -28.28 -144.50
CA MET A 1 -37.25 -27.96 -143.37
C MET A 1 -37.07 -28.85 -142.15
N ILE A 2 -37.05 -30.19 -142.28
CA ILE A 2 -36.94 -31.11 -141.11
C ILE A 2 -35.60 -31.01 -140.36
N ALA A 3 -34.48 -30.80 -141.06
CA ALA A 3 -33.15 -30.66 -140.44
C ALA A 3 -32.99 -29.39 -139.59
N GLN A 4 -33.53 -28.25 -140.04
CA GLN A 4 -33.53 -26.98 -139.28
C GLN A 4 -34.41 -27.07 -138.03
N TYR A 5 -35.55 -27.76 -138.09
CA TYR A 5 -36.44 -27.96 -136.94
C TYR A 5 -35.79 -28.78 -135.82
N ASN A 6 -35.03 -29.83 -136.17
CA ASN A 6 -34.30 -30.64 -135.19
C ASN A 6 -33.11 -29.91 -134.55
N ILE A 7 -32.45 -29.01 -135.29
CA ILE A 7 -31.37 -28.16 -134.75
C ILE A 7 -31.94 -27.15 -133.75
N ILE A 8 -33.04 -26.46 -134.09
CA ILE A 8 -33.70 -25.49 -133.21
C ILE A 8 -34.27 -26.16 -131.95
N GLN A 9 -34.83 -27.37 -132.06
CA GLN A 9 -35.27 -28.18 -130.91
C GLN A 9 -34.09 -28.59 -130.02
N GLY A 10 -32.95 -29.00 -130.60
CA GLY A 10 -31.73 -29.33 -129.87
C GLY A 10 -31.08 -28.14 -129.16
N GLU A 11 -31.09 -26.96 -129.79
CA GLU A 11 -30.62 -25.71 -129.17
C GLU A 11 -31.54 -25.23 -128.05
N SER A 12 -32.87 -25.32 -128.23
CA SER A 12 -33.89 -25.04 -127.21
C SER A 12 -33.75 -25.96 -125.98
N LEU A 13 -33.50 -27.26 -126.20
CA LEU A 13 -33.21 -28.23 -125.15
C LEU A 13 -31.93 -27.88 -124.39
N LYS A 14 -30.82 -27.60 -125.10
CA LYS A 14 -29.56 -27.16 -124.48
C LYS A 14 -29.72 -25.89 -123.65
N ILE A 15 -30.52 -24.92 -124.12
CA ILE A 15 -30.80 -23.69 -123.38
C ILE A 15 -31.64 -23.97 -122.12
N LYS A 16 -32.65 -24.84 -122.20
CA LYS A 16 -33.43 -25.28 -121.02
C LYS A 16 -32.56 -26.01 -120.00
N GLU A 17 -31.68 -26.89 -120.45
CA GLU A 17 -30.76 -27.64 -119.58
C GLU A 17 -29.75 -26.71 -118.89
N LYS A 18 -29.19 -25.75 -119.64
CA LYS A 18 -28.27 -24.74 -119.11
C LYS A 18 -28.96 -23.77 -118.14
N ARG A 19 -30.25 -23.48 -118.32
CA ARG A 19 -31.07 -22.72 -117.36
C ARG A 19 -31.39 -23.54 -116.12
N LYS A 20 -31.75 -24.82 -116.28
CA LYS A 20 -32.04 -25.73 -115.17
C LYS A 20 -30.80 -25.92 -114.28
N SER A 21 -29.61 -26.10 -114.86
CA SER A 21 -28.36 -26.19 -114.09
C SER A 21 -28.00 -24.89 -113.38
N LYS A 22 -28.22 -23.72 -114.02
CA LYS A 22 -28.02 -22.41 -113.39
C LYS A 22 -28.97 -22.19 -112.21
N ILE A 23 -30.25 -22.56 -112.35
CA ILE A 23 -31.26 -22.48 -111.29
C ILE A 23 -30.90 -23.43 -110.14
N SER A 24 -30.47 -24.66 -110.44
CA SER A 24 -30.03 -25.62 -109.43
C SER A 24 -28.86 -25.08 -108.62
N TYR A 25 -27.84 -24.55 -109.30
CA TYR A 25 -26.67 -23.95 -108.64
C TYR A 25 -27.05 -22.76 -107.75
N LEU A 26 -27.91 -21.86 -108.24
CA LEU A 26 -28.39 -20.72 -107.45
C LEU A 26 -29.24 -21.15 -106.25
N ALA A 27 -30.04 -22.22 -106.37
CA ALA A 27 -30.82 -22.77 -105.26
C ALA A 27 -29.92 -23.41 -104.19
N GLU A 28 -28.88 -24.12 -104.60
CA GLU A 28 -27.87 -24.70 -103.70
C GLU A 28 -27.09 -23.61 -102.96
N GLU A 29 -26.66 -22.57 -103.68
CA GLU A 29 -25.97 -21.41 -103.09
C GLU A 29 -26.88 -20.64 -102.11
N LEU A 30 -28.16 -20.45 -102.46
CA LEU A 30 -29.12 -19.80 -101.58
C LEU A 30 -29.41 -20.63 -100.32
N SER A 31 -29.49 -21.96 -100.45
CA SER A 31 -29.63 -22.86 -99.30
C SER A 31 -28.44 -22.76 -98.37
N LYS A 32 -27.22 -22.76 -98.92
CA LYS A 32 -25.99 -22.62 -98.14
C LYS A 32 -25.92 -21.28 -97.43
N GLN A 33 -26.26 -20.17 -98.11
CA GLN A 33 -26.31 -18.84 -97.49
C GLN A 33 -27.38 -18.75 -96.39
N LEU A 34 -28.50 -19.45 -96.55
CA LEU A 34 -29.54 -19.53 -95.51
C LEU A 34 -29.05 -20.29 -94.28
N ASP A 35 -28.34 -21.40 -94.46
CA ASP A 35 -27.72 -22.17 -93.38
C ASP A 35 -26.61 -21.37 -92.66
N ASP A 36 -25.76 -20.68 -93.42
CA ASP A 36 -24.74 -19.77 -92.90
C ASP A 36 -25.38 -18.62 -92.12
N PHE A 37 -26.50 -18.05 -92.60
CA PHE A 37 -27.25 -17.01 -91.89
C PHE A 37 -27.84 -17.53 -90.58
N ASN A 38 -28.46 -18.71 -90.59
CA ASN A 38 -29.07 -19.32 -89.41
C ASN A 38 -28.00 -19.63 -88.33
N THR A 39 -26.86 -20.18 -88.73
CA THR A 39 -25.74 -20.43 -87.81
C THR A 39 -25.17 -19.12 -87.25
N LEU A 40 -25.03 -18.07 -88.07
CA LEU A 40 -24.60 -16.76 -87.59
C LEU A 40 -25.63 -16.15 -86.60
N HIS A 41 -26.92 -16.31 -86.88
CA HIS A 41 -28.00 -15.84 -86.01
C HIS A 41 -27.94 -16.52 -84.63
N GLU A 42 -27.77 -17.85 -84.62
CA GLU A 42 -27.62 -18.63 -83.40
C GLU A 42 -26.37 -18.22 -82.61
N GLN A 43 -25.24 -17.96 -83.30
CA GLN A 43 -24.03 -17.44 -82.66
C GLN A 43 -24.25 -16.06 -82.03
N VAL A 44 -24.98 -15.15 -82.69
CA VAL A 44 -25.30 -13.82 -82.16
C VAL A 44 -26.20 -13.93 -80.91
N ASP A 45 -27.19 -14.80 -80.93
CA ASP A 45 -28.08 -14.97 -79.78
C ASP A 45 -27.36 -15.63 -78.59
N ASN A 46 -26.50 -16.62 -78.84
CA ASN A 46 -25.62 -17.18 -77.82
C ASN A 46 -24.66 -16.12 -77.25
N ALA A 47 -24.09 -15.26 -78.10
CA ALA A 47 -23.24 -14.15 -77.66
C ALA A 47 -24.01 -13.13 -76.80
N LYS A 48 -25.27 -12.81 -77.14
CA LYS A 48 -26.12 -11.93 -76.32
C LYS A 48 -26.44 -12.55 -74.96
N ILE A 49 -26.79 -13.84 -74.92
CA ILE A 49 -27.10 -14.54 -73.66
C ILE A 49 -25.86 -14.57 -72.76
N THR A 50 -24.70 -14.95 -73.31
CA THR A 50 -23.44 -14.97 -72.54
C THR A 50 -23.03 -13.58 -72.04
N PHE A 51 -23.25 -12.54 -72.84
CA PHE A 51 -22.98 -11.16 -72.42
C PHE A 51 -23.90 -10.71 -71.27
N ARG A 52 -25.21 -10.99 -71.36
CA ARG A 52 -26.16 -10.70 -70.26
C ARG A 52 -25.77 -11.41 -68.97
N ASN A 53 -25.41 -12.70 -69.05
CA ASN A 53 -24.97 -13.47 -67.88
C ASN A 53 -23.68 -12.90 -67.25
N LYS A 54 -22.78 -12.32 -68.06
CA LYS A 54 -21.58 -11.65 -67.55
C LYS A 54 -21.92 -10.35 -66.83
N ILE A 55 -22.91 -9.59 -67.30
CA ILE A 55 -23.38 -8.36 -66.65
C ILE A 55 -23.97 -8.70 -65.28
N THR A 56 -24.92 -9.64 -65.21
CA THR A 56 -25.57 -10.02 -63.95
C THR A 56 -24.54 -10.51 -62.93
N LYS A 57 -23.59 -11.37 -63.35
CA LYS A 57 -22.49 -11.83 -62.48
C LYS A 57 -21.61 -10.69 -61.97
N LYS A 58 -21.39 -9.64 -62.78
CA LYS A 58 -20.63 -8.45 -62.35
C LYS A 58 -21.41 -7.59 -61.35
N GLU A 59 -22.72 -7.50 -61.51
CA GLU A 59 -23.60 -6.80 -60.57
C GLU A 59 -23.66 -7.53 -59.21
N GLU A 60 -23.79 -8.85 -59.22
CA GLU A 60 -23.72 -9.70 -58.02
C GLU A 60 -22.38 -9.52 -57.29
N GLN A 61 -21.25 -9.60 -58.02
CA GLN A 61 -19.92 -9.36 -57.46
C GLN A 61 -19.80 -7.96 -56.84
N LYS A 62 -20.40 -6.94 -57.47
CA LYS A 62 -20.39 -5.57 -56.95
C LYS A 62 -21.21 -5.47 -55.66
N ALA A 63 -22.36 -6.13 -55.59
CA ALA A 63 -23.18 -6.17 -54.38
C ALA A 63 -22.44 -6.85 -53.22
N GLU A 64 -21.81 -7.99 -53.48
CA GLU A 64 -20.99 -8.72 -52.50
C GLU A 64 -19.82 -7.87 -52.00
N LEU A 65 -19.16 -7.13 -52.90
CA LEU A 65 -18.05 -6.23 -52.55
C LEU A 65 -18.52 -5.09 -51.64
N ILE A 66 -19.71 -4.52 -51.90
CA ILE A 66 -20.31 -3.50 -51.02
C ILE A 66 -20.60 -4.09 -49.64
N GLU A 67 -21.18 -5.29 -49.57
CA GLU A 67 -21.48 -5.96 -48.30
C GLU A 67 -20.20 -6.25 -47.50
N LEU A 68 -19.17 -6.82 -48.14
CA LEU A 68 -17.87 -7.08 -47.53
C LEU A 68 -17.20 -5.79 -47.04
N THR A 69 -17.28 -4.72 -47.82
CA THR A 69 -16.74 -3.41 -47.42
C THR A 69 -17.44 -2.86 -46.18
N SER A 70 -18.77 -3.04 -46.09
CA SER A 70 -19.54 -2.65 -44.91
C SER A 70 -19.12 -3.46 -43.67
N LYS A 71 -18.96 -4.79 -43.82
CA LYS A 71 -18.48 -5.66 -42.74
C LYS A 71 -17.08 -5.26 -42.27
N ILE A 72 -16.16 -4.98 -43.18
CA ILE A 72 -14.79 -4.52 -42.85
C ILE A 72 -14.84 -3.24 -42.03
N LYS A 73 -15.65 -2.25 -42.43
CA LYS A 73 -15.80 -1.00 -41.66
C LYS A 73 -16.34 -1.27 -40.25
N GLY A 74 -17.37 -2.11 -40.11
CA GLY A 74 -17.91 -2.48 -38.80
C GLY A 74 -16.86 -3.18 -37.91
N PHE A 75 -16.05 -4.06 -38.48
CA PHE A 75 -14.96 -4.70 -37.74
C PHE A 75 -13.86 -3.73 -37.35
N GLN A 76 -13.49 -2.77 -38.22
CA GLN A 76 -12.52 -1.73 -37.90
C GLN A 76 -12.97 -0.84 -36.75
N GLU A 77 -14.24 -0.43 -36.72
CA GLU A 77 -14.81 0.35 -35.62
C GLU A 77 -14.82 -0.43 -34.30
N ALA A 78 -15.19 -1.71 -34.34
CA ALA A 78 -15.16 -2.58 -33.17
C ALA A 78 -13.75 -2.79 -32.63
N LEU A 79 -12.76 -2.95 -33.52
CA LEU A 79 -11.33 -3.04 -33.17
C LEU A 79 -10.85 -1.77 -32.47
N LYS A 80 -11.13 -0.60 -33.07
CA LYS A 80 -10.75 0.69 -32.49
C LYS A 80 -11.35 0.91 -31.11
N LYS A 81 -12.62 0.51 -30.91
CA LYS A 81 -13.26 0.58 -29.59
C LYS A 81 -12.58 -0.34 -28.56
N LYS A 82 -12.19 -1.56 -28.96
CA LYS A 82 -11.44 -2.47 -28.10
C LYS A 82 -10.03 -1.95 -27.79
N GLU A 83 -9.32 -1.39 -28.76
CA GLU A 83 -7.99 -0.79 -28.55
C GLU A 83 -8.03 0.32 -27.49
N ASN A 84 -9.00 1.23 -27.59
CA ASN A 84 -9.18 2.29 -26.58
C ASN A 84 -9.42 1.70 -25.19
N SER A 85 -10.24 0.66 -25.07
CA SER A 85 -10.48 -0.01 -23.80
C SER A 85 -9.22 -0.68 -23.24
N VAL A 86 -8.40 -1.31 -24.09
CA VAL A 86 -7.12 -1.90 -23.66
C VAL A 86 -6.16 -0.81 -23.18
N THR A 87 -6.10 0.35 -23.83
CA THR A 87 -5.24 1.46 -23.38
C THR A 87 -5.68 1.99 -22.02
N GLU A 88 -6.99 2.11 -21.79
CA GLU A 88 -7.54 2.56 -20.51
C GLU A 88 -7.26 1.56 -19.39
N ILE A 89 -7.46 0.27 -19.64
CA ILE A 89 -7.14 -0.80 -18.68
C ILE A 89 -5.64 -0.80 -18.35
N LYS A 90 -4.76 -0.64 -19.35
CA LYS A 90 -3.31 -0.54 -19.11
C LYS A 90 -2.95 0.64 -18.23
N ALA A 91 -3.58 1.80 -18.45
CA ALA A 91 -3.37 2.98 -17.61
C ALA A 91 -3.83 2.74 -16.17
N GLN A 92 -4.98 2.09 -15.99
CA GLN A 92 -5.48 1.71 -14.66
C GLN A 92 -4.55 0.71 -13.95
N ILE A 93 -4.03 -0.30 -14.67
CA ILE A 93 -3.06 -1.26 -14.11
C ILE A 93 -1.79 -0.53 -13.64
N SER A 94 -1.24 0.37 -14.45
CA SER A 94 -0.05 1.14 -14.08
C SER A 94 -0.29 1.97 -12.81
N LYS A 95 -1.42 2.69 -12.77
CA LYS A 95 -1.79 3.49 -11.60
C LYS A 95 -1.98 2.63 -10.35
N ASN A 96 -2.63 1.48 -10.46
CA ASN A 96 -2.83 0.58 -9.33
C ASN A 96 -1.51 -0.03 -8.85
N ALA A 97 -0.57 -0.32 -9.75
CA ALA A 97 0.76 -0.81 -9.40
C ALA A 97 1.55 0.24 -8.61
N GLU A 98 1.54 1.50 -9.05
CA GLU A 98 2.16 2.62 -8.32
C GLU A 98 1.55 2.80 -6.93
N GLN A 99 0.22 2.72 -6.82
CA GLN A 99 -0.46 2.80 -5.52
C GLN A 99 -0.11 1.63 -4.61
N TYR A 100 -0.04 0.41 -5.16
CA TYR A 100 0.37 -0.78 -4.41
C TYR A 100 1.79 -0.65 -3.87
N GLU A 101 2.73 -0.17 -4.71
CA GLU A 101 4.12 0.04 -4.31
C GLU A 101 4.24 1.11 -3.21
N ALA A 102 3.49 2.22 -3.33
CA ALA A 102 3.44 3.25 -2.29
C ALA A 102 2.94 2.69 -0.94
N ILE A 103 1.82 1.95 -0.95
CA ILE A 103 1.27 1.31 0.25
C ILE A 103 2.27 0.31 0.84
N ASN A 104 2.95 -0.48 0.01
CA ASN A 104 3.91 -1.47 0.47
C ASN A 104 5.14 -0.81 1.14
N ASN A 105 5.60 0.31 0.58
CA ASN A 105 6.69 1.10 1.18
C ASN A 105 6.26 1.71 2.53
N GLU A 106 5.02 2.22 2.62
CA GLU A 106 4.47 2.72 3.89
C GLU A 106 4.38 1.60 4.93
N LEU A 107 3.89 0.42 4.55
CA LEU A 107 3.78 -0.75 5.43
C LEU A 107 5.15 -1.14 6.00
N SER A 108 6.17 -1.25 5.13
CA SER A 108 7.54 -1.55 5.55
C SER A 108 8.09 -0.50 6.52
N SER A 109 7.81 0.79 6.26
CA SER A 109 8.22 1.86 7.17
C SER A 109 7.52 1.79 8.54
N LEU A 110 6.26 1.38 8.56
CA LEU A 110 5.47 1.20 9.79
C LEU A 110 5.96 -0.01 10.58
N ASP A 111 6.30 -1.11 9.92
CA ASP A 111 6.87 -2.30 10.57
C ASP A 111 8.19 -1.97 11.29
N HIS A 112 9.07 -1.20 10.63
CA HIS A 112 10.30 -0.72 11.26
C HIS A 112 10.04 0.16 12.48
N LYS A 113 9.08 1.10 12.39
CA LYS A 113 8.69 1.94 13.52
C LYS A 113 8.07 1.13 14.66
N MET A 114 7.26 0.13 14.33
CA MET A 114 6.65 -0.76 15.32
C MET A 114 7.75 -1.52 16.08
N GLU A 115 8.73 -2.08 15.38
CA GLU A 115 9.82 -2.82 16.00
C GLU A 115 10.70 -1.92 16.87
N SER A 116 11.04 -0.71 16.41
CA SER A 116 11.79 0.25 17.22
C SER A 116 11.03 0.66 18.48
N THR A 117 9.71 0.87 18.37
CA THR A 117 8.86 1.24 19.50
C THR A 117 8.76 0.10 20.52
N LYS A 118 8.67 -1.17 20.07
CA LYS A 118 8.69 -2.33 20.97
C LYS A 118 10.00 -2.43 21.75
N LEU A 119 11.14 -2.23 21.08
CA LEU A 119 12.45 -2.21 21.73
C LEU A 119 12.54 -1.10 22.79
N GLU A 120 12.00 0.08 22.49
CA GLU A 120 11.96 1.19 23.43
C GLU A 120 11.06 0.90 24.63
N ILE A 121 9.87 0.33 24.42
CA ILE A 121 8.98 -0.12 25.51
C ILE A 121 9.71 -1.11 26.42
N ASN A 122 10.33 -2.16 25.86
CA ASN A 122 11.06 -3.15 26.64
C ASN A 122 12.19 -2.53 27.47
N ARG A 123 12.91 -1.56 26.88
CA ARG A 123 13.96 -0.80 27.59
C ARG A 123 13.37 0.01 28.74
N MET A 124 12.26 0.71 28.52
CA MET A 124 11.60 1.53 29.53
C MET A 124 11.02 0.67 30.66
N GLU A 125 10.44 -0.49 30.36
CA GLU A 125 9.97 -1.44 31.37
C GLU A 125 11.11 -1.99 32.23
N PHE A 126 12.25 -2.32 31.61
CA PHE A 126 13.44 -2.73 32.34
C PHE A 126 13.92 -1.63 33.31
N LEU A 127 14.02 -0.38 32.83
CA LEU A 127 14.44 0.75 33.66
C LEU A 127 13.45 1.02 34.78
N LYS A 128 12.15 0.96 34.50
CA LYS A 128 11.09 1.09 35.50
C LYS A 128 11.24 0.04 36.60
N ARG A 129 11.41 -1.24 36.23
CA ARG A 129 11.60 -2.33 37.21
C ARG A 129 12.83 -2.09 38.07
N LYS A 130 13.97 -1.79 37.46
CA LYS A 130 15.22 -1.50 38.19
C LYS A 130 15.07 -0.33 39.17
N THR A 131 14.35 0.71 38.75
CA THR A 131 14.10 1.89 39.60
C THR A 131 13.16 1.56 40.75
N LEU A 132 12.13 0.75 40.52
CA LEU A 132 11.23 0.29 41.57
C LEU A 132 11.94 -0.60 42.60
N GLU A 133 12.78 -1.52 42.14
CA GLU A 133 13.62 -2.35 43.02
C GLU A 133 14.55 -1.50 43.88
N GLU A 134 15.13 -0.44 43.32
CA GLU A 134 15.97 0.51 44.06
C GLU A 134 15.16 1.27 45.13
N VAL A 135 13.97 1.77 44.77
CA VAL A 135 13.07 2.47 45.69
C VAL A 135 12.64 1.54 46.84
N GLU A 136 12.29 0.30 46.54
CA GLU A 136 11.92 -0.69 47.55
C GLU A 136 13.10 -1.01 48.48
N ARG A 137 14.32 -1.14 47.94
CA ARG A 137 15.53 -1.36 48.73
C ARG A 137 15.77 -0.20 49.70
N ILE A 138 15.74 1.04 49.20
CA ILE A 138 15.93 2.25 50.02
C ILE A 138 14.86 2.32 51.12
N SER A 139 13.59 2.11 50.77
CA SER A 139 12.49 2.12 51.73
C SER A 139 12.63 1.02 52.78
N SER A 140 13.07 -0.19 52.39
CA SER A 140 13.31 -1.29 53.32
C SER A 140 14.45 -0.98 54.30
N GLU A 141 15.53 -0.36 53.85
CA GLU A 141 16.64 0.07 54.70
C GLU A 141 16.22 1.17 55.68
N GLU A 142 15.49 2.17 55.21
CA GLU A 142 14.92 3.21 56.06
C GLU A 142 13.99 2.62 57.12
N ASN A 143 13.06 1.74 56.72
CA ASN A 143 12.14 1.07 57.63
C ASN A 143 12.88 0.30 58.74
N LYS A 144 13.98 -0.39 58.41
CA LYS A 144 14.81 -1.08 59.40
C LYS A 144 15.43 -0.10 60.40
N LYS A 145 15.94 1.04 59.94
CA LYS A 145 16.50 2.08 60.81
C LYS A 145 15.43 2.70 61.71
N PHE A 146 14.24 2.96 61.18
CA PHE A 146 13.10 3.44 61.95
C PHE A 146 12.64 2.44 63.01
N GLU A 147 12.60 1.14 62.70
CA GLU A 147 12.26 0.10 63.68
C GLU A 147 13.32 -0.03 64.80
N ILE A 148 14.61 0.08 64.45
CA ILE A 148 15.69 0.14 65.46
C ILE A 148 15.51 1.37 66.36
N LEU A 149 15.24 2.54 65.77
CA LEU A 149 15.01 3.78 66.51
C LEU A 149 13.80 3.66 67.45
N LYS A 150 12.69 3.10 66.96
CA LYS A 150 11.46 2.88 67.72
C LYS A 150 11.65 1.93 68.90
N ARG A 151 12.37 0.82 68.68
CA ARG A 151 12.60 -0.21 69.70
C ARG A 151 13.60 0.23 70.76
N SER A 152 14.70 0.86 70.36
CA SER A 152 15.82 1.16 71.25
C SER A 152 15.81 2.59 71.81
N TYR A 153 15.20 3.55 71.11
CA TYR A 153 15.22 4.97 71.46
C TYR A 153 13.83 5.63 71.23
N PRO A 154 12.80 5.22 71.99
CA PRO A 154 11.42 5.62 71.75
C PRO A 154 11.19 7.14 71.80
N ASP A 155 11.89 7.85 72.69
CA ASP A 155 11.80 9.32 72.79
C ASP A 155 12.33 10.01 71.53
N THR A 156 13.45 9.51 70.99
CA THR A 156 14.04 10.03 69.75
C THR A 156 13.15 9.72 68.56
N TYR A 157 12.57 8.52 68.50
CA TYR A 157 11.60 8.14 67.48
C TYR A 157 10.37 9.06 67.48
N GLN A 158 9.76 9.30 68.64
CA GLN A 158 8.60 10.19 68.75
C GLN A 158 8.93 11.63 68.35
N ALA A 159 10.11 12.12 68.71
CA ALA A 159 10.60 13.43 68.30
C ALA A 159 10.81 13.53 66.78
N VAL A 160 11.33 12.47 66.13
CA VAL A 160 11.46 12.41 64.67
C VAL A 160 10.08 12.46 63.99
N CYS A 161 9.12 11.64 64.42
CA CYS A 161 7.76 11.64 63.85
C CYS A 161 7.10 13.02 64.00
N TRP A 162 7.21 13.63 65.18
CA TRP A 162 6.67 14.97 65.40
C TRP A 162 7.35 16.02 64.51
N LEU A 163 8.68 15.96 64.39
CA LEU A 163 9.44 16.88 63.56
C LEU A 163 9.04 16.76 62.09
N GLN A 164 8.82 15.56 61.57
CA GLN A 164 8.34 15.32 60.19
C GLN A 164 7.03 16.05 59.89
N GLU A 165 6.10 16.07 60.83
CA GLU A 165 4.81 16.78 60.69
C GLU A 165 4.92 18.30 60.82
N HIS A 166 6.00 18.80 61.44
CA HIS A 166 6.15 20.21 61.82
C HIS A 166 7.39 20.89 61.22
N GLN A 167 8.04 20.29 60.21
CA GLN A 167 9.27 20.84 59.61
C GLN A 167 9.08 22.28 59.12
N ASN A 168 7.94 22.58 58.50
CA ASN A 168 7.61 23.91 57.97
C ASN A 168 7.35 24.97 59.05
N SER A 169 7.37 24.60 60.34
CA SER A 169 7.18 25.53 61.44
C SER A 169 8.46 26.23 61.88
N PHE A 170 9.63 25.75 61.45
CA PHE A 170 10.94 26.27 61.82
C PHE A 170 11.48 27.20 60.73
N ARG A 171 12.36 28.13 61.09
CA ARG A 171 12.99 29.07 60.15
C ARG A 171 14.10 28.42 59.34
N ALA A 172 14.84 27.51 59.95
CA ALA A 172 15.85 26.67 59.33
C ALA A 172 15.49 25.18 59.49
N PRO A 173 15.87 24.32 58.52
CA PRO A 173 15.62 22.90 58.63
C PRO A 173 16.37 22.30 59.82
N ILE A 174 15.66 21.63 60.72
CA ILE A 174 16.27 20.84 61.79
C ILE A 174 16.64 19.48 61.21
N SER A 175 17.91 19.13 61.25
CA SER A 175 18.38 17.83 60.76
C SER A 175 17.98 16.72 61.73
N MET A 176 17.45 15.64 61.17
CA MET A 176 17.13 14.43 61.92
C MET A 176 18.41 13.70 62.39
N PRO A 177 18.29 12.84 63.41
CA PRO A 177 19.41 12.05 63.91
C PRO A 177 20.15 11.29 62.81
N ALA A 178 21.48 11.38 62.85
CA ALA A 178 22.40 10.71 61.94
C ALA A 178 22.14 9.20 61.79
N LEU A 179 21.63 8.56 62.85
CA LEU A 179 21.27 7.13 62.85
C LEU A 179 20.28 6.76 61.73
N ILE A 180 19.36 7.65 61.37
CA ILE A 180 18.38 7.39 60.30
C ILE A 180 18.73 8.12 58.99
N SER A 181 19.46 9.24 59.05
CA SER A 181 19.76 10.08 57.88
C SER A 181 21.04 9.71 57.13
N ILE A 182 22.01 9.03 57.78
CA ILE A 182 23.26 8.62 57.12
C ILE A 182 23.07 7.27 56.42
N GLN A 183 23.50 7.19 55.16
CA GLN A 183 23.65 5.93 54.41
C GLN A 183 25.14 5.65 54.17
N VAL A 184 25.60 4.46 54.56
CA VAL A 184 26.97 4.02 54.29
C VAL A 184 26.95 3.13 53.05
N THR A 185 27.60 3.60 51.99
CA THR A 185 27.66 2.94 50.67
C THR A 185 28.50 1.68 50.66
N ASP A 186 29.50 1.60 51.55
CA ASP A 186 30.39 0.45 51.67
C ASP A 186 29.92 -0.48 52.79
N GLU A 187 29.37 -1.63 52.41
CA GLU A 187 28.85 -2.65 53.33
C GLU A 187 29.99 -3.28 54.16
N GLU A 188 31.19 -3.45 53.59
CA GLU A 188 32.31 -4.10 54.26
C GLU A 188 32.78 -3.29 55.46
N ASN A 189 32.80 -1.95 55.31
CA ASN A 189 33.25 -1.04 56.35
C ASN A 189 32.13 -0.44 57.21
N ARG A 190 30.85 -0.73 56.91
CA ARG A 190 29.68 -0.18 57.61
C ARG A 190 29.76 -0.34 59.13
N LYS A 191 30.07 -1.54 59.61
CA LYS A 191 30.15 -1.83 61.05
C LYS A 191 31.26 -1.05 61.75
N PHE A 192 32.37 -0.78 61.08
CA PHE A 192 33.47 -0.01 61.66
C PHE A 192 33.10 1.47 61.75
N LEU A 193 32.46 2.01 60.71
CA LEU A 193 32.06 3.41 60.66
C LEU A 193 30.93 3.73 61.65
N GLU A 194 29.93 2.84 61.78
CA GLU A 194 28.85 2.98 62.76
C GLU A 194 29.38 2.90 64.21
N ASN A 195 30.36 2.02 64.47
CA ASN A 195 30.95 1.89 65.80
C ASN A 195 31.95 3.01 66.14
N ALA A 196 32.47 3.73 65.15
CA ALA A 196 33.39 4.84 65.36
C ALA A 196 32.70 6.09 65.93
N ILE A 197 31.39 6.27 65.67
CA ILE A 197 30.63 7.42 66.13
C ILE A 197 29.91 7.06 67.46
N PRO A 198 30.08 7.85 68.53
CA PRO A 198 29.35 7.62 69.77
C PRO A 198 27.84 7.63 69.55
N LYS A 199 27.13 6.67 70.16
CA LYS A 199 25.66 6.54 70.05
C LYS A 199 24.90 7.84 70.36
N ARG A 200 25.38 8.62 71.34
CA ARG A 200 24.78 9.91 71.72
C ARG A 200 24.73 10.88 70.53
N ASP A 201 25.79 10.89 69.72
CA ASP A 201 25.96 11.81 68.60
C ASP A 201 25.19 11.29 67.37
N LEU A 202 25.06 9.96 67.20
CA LEU A 202 24.16 9.37 66.20
C LEU A 202 22.67 9.71 66.43
N LEU A 203 22.27 9.92 67.68
CA LEU A 203 20.89 10.25 68.08
C LEU A 203 20.59 11.75 68.14
N MET A 204 21.56 12.59 67.77
CA MET A 204 21.51 14.03 67.97
C MET A 204 20.75 14.72 66.84
N PHE A 205 19.79 15.58 67.19
CA PHE A 205 19.19 16.54 66.27
C PHE A 205 20.11 17.75 66.11
N VAL A 206 20.20 18.29 64.90
CA VAL A 206 21.06 19.44 64.62
C VAL A 206 20.20 20.62 64.18
N CYS A 207 20.36 21.74 64.88
CA CYS A 207 19.70 23.00 64.58
C CYS A 207 20.73 24.04 64.08
N GLU A 208 20.33 24.85 63.10
CA GLU A 208 21.15 25.95 62.57
C GLU A 208 20.77 27.31 63.18
N ASP A 209 19.48 27.50 63.50
CA ASP A 209 18.98 28.72 64.13
C ASP A 209 18.78 28.54 65.65
N LYS A 210 19.15 29.58 66.41
CA LYS A 210 19.06 29.56 67.87
C LYS A 210 17.61 29.60 68.36
N GLN A 211 16.73 30.35 67.70
CA GLN A 211 15.32 30.46 68.11
C GLN A 211 14.58 29.14 67.81
N ASP A 212 14.91 28.50 66.69
CA ASP A 212 14.40 27.17 66.37
C ASP A 212 14.88 26.10 67.35
N LEU A 213 16.15 26.14 67.77
CA LEU A 213 16.68 25.27 68.83
C LEU A 213 15.88 25.42 70.13
N GLU A 214 15.70 26.65 70.61
CA GLU A 214 14.96 26.92 71.85
C GLU A 214 13.51 26.46 71.73
N ARG A 215 12.86 26.73 70.59
CA ARG A 215 11.50 26.29 70.31
C ARG A 215 11.39 24.77 70.29
N PHE A 216 12.25 24.09 69.54
CA PHE A 216 12.26 22.63 69.44
C PHE A 216 12.49 21.99 70.81
N MET A 217 13.48 22.46 71.57
CA MET A 217 13.76 21.98 72.92
C MET A 217 12.60 22.20 73.89
N ASN A 218 11.90 23.34 73.79
CA ASN A 218 10.72 23.61 74.62
C ASN A 218 9.59 22.63 74.30
N VAL A 219 9.28 22.40 73.02
CA VAL A 219 8.25 21.43 72.64
C VAL A 219 8.62 20.02 73.09
N MET A 220 9.85 19.59 72.83
CA MET A 220 10.29 18.23 73.20
C MET A 220 10.23 18.01 74.72
N LYS A 221 10.74 18.95 75.53
CA LYS A 221 10.83 18.77 76.98
C LYS A 221 9.53 19.11 77.73
N ARG A 222 8.85 20.20 77.37
CA ARG A 222 7.70 20.70 78.15
C ARG A 222 6.39 20.08 77.69
N ASP A 223 6.17 20.05 76.37
CA ASP A 223 4.87 19.63 75.83
C ASP A 223 4.84 18.11 75.64
N LYS A 224 5.92 17.53 75.10
CA LYS A 224 6.01 16.10 74.78
C LYS A 224 6.69 15.25 75.86
N LYS A 225 7.39 15.88 76.82
CA LYS A 225 8.14 15.21 77.91
C LYS A 225 9.15 14.16 77.41
N LEU A 226 9.78 14.43 76.26
CA LEU A 226 10.77 13.57 75.62
C LEU A 226 12.19 14.01 75.99
N SER A 227 13.07 13.03 76.22
CA SER A 227 14.50 13.24 76.41
C SER A 227 15.26 13.01 75.11
N VAL A 228 15.62 14.09 74.42
CA VAL A 228 16.36 14.05 73.15
C VAL A 228 17.64 14.87 73.18
N ASN A 229 18.63 14.43 72.41
CA ASN A 229 19.90 15.12 72.24
C ASN A 229 19.77 16.13 71.11
N VAL A 230 20.11 17.39 71.36
CA VAL A 230 20.06 18.45 70.35
C VAL A 230 21.33 19.29 70.44
N THR A 231 21.89 19.63 69.29
CA THR A 231 23.04 20.55 69.20
C THR A 231 22.78 21.67 68.22
N MET A 232 23.53 22.76 68.39
CA MET A 232 23.58 23.85 67.42
C MET A 232 24.86 23.70 66.59
N VAL A 233 24.76 23.84 65.27
CA VAL A 233 25.93 24.02 64.42
C VAL A 233 26.00 25.49 64.02
N GLN A 234 27.11 26.14 64.38
CA GLN A 234 27.43 27.47 63.89
C GLN A 234 28.19 27.30 62.57
N MET A 235 27.51 27.56 61.44
CA MET A 235 28.22 27.69 60.18
C MET A 235 29.06 28.96 60.25
N LYS A 236 30.38 28.80 60.37
CA LYS A 236 31.32 29.88 60.08
C LYS A 236 31.30 30.06 58.56
N ILE A 237 30.71 31.15 58.11
CA ILE A 237 30.90 31.68 56.77
C ILE A 237 32.34 32.18 56.65
#